data_AF-X1LNV7-F1
#
_entry.id   AF-X1LNV7-F1
#
_cell.length_a   1.000
_cell.length_b   1.000
_cell.length_c   1.000
_cell.angle_alpha   90.00
_cell.angle_beta   90.00
_cell.angle_gamma   90.00
#
_symmetry.space_group_name_H-M   'P 1'
#
loop_
_entity.id
_entity.type
_entity.pdbx_description
1 polymer ?
#
loop_
_entity_poly.entity_id
_entity_poly.type
_entity_poly.pdbx_seq_one_letter_code
_entity_poly.pdbx_strand_id
1 'polypeptide(L)'
;GCVLMPAHQNIWIAKKRIELVESRGGKCTWPGCDVDEDLEFAHVKHTELSGRGRGRKERYYDVIKNPDSYRLLCPFHHKLMDDEADAREAEE
;
A
#
# COMPACT_ATOMS: atom_id res chain seq x y z
N GLY A 1 7.21 24.95 -6.05
CA GLY A 1 5.79 25.35 -6.07
C GLY A 1 4.96 24.19 -5.56
N CYS A 2 4.40 24.28 -4.36
CA CYS A 2 3.57 23.23 -3.78
C CYS A 2 2.11 23.46 -4.15
N VAL A 3 1.53 22.55 -4.93
CA VAL A 3 0.10 22.52 -5.21
C VAL A 3 -0.60 22.01 -3.94
N LEU A 4 -1.22 22.93 -3.21
CA LEU A 4 -2.11 22.62 -2.08
C LEU A 4 -3.34 21.87 -2.61
N MET A 5 -3.37 20.55 -2.43
CA MET A 5 -4.59 19.77 -2.67
C MET A 5 -5.65 20.08 -1.58
N PRO A 6 -6.94 20.20 -1.93
CA PRO A 6 -7.99 20.66 -1.03
C PRO A 6 -8.23 19.72 0.17
N ALA A 7 -8.25 20.30 1.37
CA ALA A 7 -8.20 19.65 2.68
C ALA A 7 -9.23 18.52 2.94
N HIS A 8 -10.41 18.53 2.29
CA HIS A 8 -11.44 17.50 2.48
C HIS A 8 -11.08 16.14 1.87
N GLN A 9 -10.28 16.09 0.80
CA GLN A 9 -9.91 14.81 0.20
C GLN A 9 -9.00 14.00 1.12
N ASN A 10 -8.22 14.67 1.98
CA ASN A 10 -7.26 14.05 2.87
C ASN A 10 -7.90 13.39 4.10
N ILE A 11 -9.03 13.90 4.60
CA ILE A 11 -9.69 13.36 5.82
C ILE A 11 -10.28 11.98 5.54
N TRP A 12 -10.98 11.79 4.42
CA TRP A 12 -11.54 10.49 4.05
C TRP A 12 -10.42 9.45 3.86
N ILE A 13 -9.35 9.84 3.18
CA ILE A 13 -8.18 8.99 2.95
C ILE A 13 -7.53 8.59 4.29
N ALA A 14 -7.31 9.56 5.17
CA ALA A 14 -6.70 9.31 6.47
C ALA A 14 -7.54 8.36 7.32
N LYS A 15 -8.87 8.56 7.38
CA LYS A 15 -9.80 7.66 8.08
C LYS A 15 -9.78 6.25 7.48
N LYS A 16 -9.88 6.14 6.14
CA LYS A 16 -9.84 4.84 5.48
C LYS A 16 -8.52 4.12 5.63
N ARG A 17 -7.40 4.84 5.63
CA ARG A 17 -6.10 4.25 5.93
C ARG A 17 -6.10 3.61 7.32
N ILE A 18 -6.57 4.32 8.34
CA ILE A 18 -6.63 3.81 9.71
C ILE A 18 -7.49 2.54 9.77
N GLU A 19 -8.71 2.59 9.25
CA GLU A 19 -9.62 1.42 9.24
C GLU A 19 -9.02 0.20 8.51
N LEU A 20 -8.35 0.42 7.38
CA LEU A 20 -7.74 -0.66 6.58
C LEU A 20 -6.47 -1.24 7.22
N VAL A 21 -5.77 -0.45 8.04
CA VAL A 21 -4.60 -0.87 8.82
C VAL A 21 -5.05 -1.67 10.03
N GLU A 22 -6.01 -1.17 10.79
CA GLU A 22 -6.56 -1.84 11.98
C GLU A 22 -7.21 -3.19 11.61
N SER A 23 -7.99 -3.24 10.53
CA SER A 23 -8.58 -4.50 10.04
C SER A 23 -7.57 -5.56 9.63
N ARG A 24 -6.30 -5.18 9.40
CA ARG A 24 -5.19 -6.09 9.08
C ARG A 24 -4.25 -6.32 10.27
N GLY A 25 -4.69 -5.98 11.48
CA GLY A 25 -3.96 -6.21 12.73
C GLY A 25 -2.98 -5.10 13.10
N GLY A 26 -2.97 -3.98 12.36
CA GLY A 26 -2.19 -2.80 12.72
C GLY A 26 -0.69 -2.94 12.60
N LYS A 27 -0.19 -4.03 11.99
CA LYS A 27 1.24 -4.32 11.86
C LYS A 27 1.60 -4.89 10.50
N CYS A 28 2.89 -4.90 10.22
CA CYS A 28 3.45 -5.57 9.06
C CYS A 28 2.99 -7.03 9.01
N THR A 29 2.54 -7.46 7.84
CA THR A 29 2.04 -8.83 7.59
C THR A 29 3.13 -9.78 7.14
N TRP A 30 4.38 -9.32 7.06
CA TRP A 30 5.52 -10.16 6.71
C TRP A 30 5.85 -11.14 7.86
N PRO A 31 6.08 -12.44 7.58
CA PRO A 31 6.42 -13.41 8.61
C PRO A 31 7.66 -13.02 9.42
N GLY A 32 7.54 -12.94 10.74
CA GLY A 32 8.63 -12.56 11.64
C GLY A 32 8.88 -11.05 11.75
N CYS A 33 7.97 -10.21 11.24
CA CYS A 33 8.02 -8.77 11.42
C CYS A 33 6.89 -8.30 12.36
N ASP A 34 7.24 -7.48 13.35
CA ASP A 34 6.30 -6.89 14.31
C ASP A 34 6.22 -5.35 14.23
N VAL A 35 6.77 -4.76 13.16
CA VAL A 35 6.71 -3.31 12.93
C VAL A 35 5.25 -2.88 12.75
N ASP A 36 4.82 -1.87 13.51
CA ASP A 36 3.49 -1.26 13.48
C ASP A 36 3.50 0.20 13.01
N GLU A 37 4.68 0.77 12.79
CA GLU A 37 4.89 2.14 12.28
C GLU A 37 5.08 2.20 10.76
N ASP A 38 4.74 3.35 10.17
CA ASP A 38 4.95 3.69 8.75
C ASP A 38 4.51 2.63 7.72
N LEU A 39 3.42 1.92 8.04
CA LEU A 39 2.92 0.83 7.18
C LEU A 39 2.39 1.32 5.83
N GLU A 40 2.65 0.52 4.80
CA GLU A 40 2.29 0.76 3.41
C GLU A 40 1.54 -0.42 2.82
N PHE A 41 0.62 -0.15 1.89
CA PHE A 41 -0.06 -1.18 1.11
C PHE A 41 0.77 -1.53 -0.12
N ALA A 42 1.38 -2.70 -0.07
CA ALA A 42 2.16 -3.30 -1.16
C ALA A 42 1.27 -4.17 -2.05
N HIS A 43 1.44 -4.07 -3.37
CA HIS A 43 0.74 -4.91 -4.34
C HIS A 43 1.36 -6.32 -4.36
N VAL A 44 0.56 -7.35 -4.09
CA VAL A 44 0.99 -8.76 -4.21
C VAL A 44 0.49 -9.44 -5.48
N LYS A 45 -0.52 -8.85 -6.12
CA LYS A 45 -1.09 -9.30 -7.40
C LYS A 45 -1.32 -8.08 -8.27
N HIS A 46 -1.14 -8.25 -9.57
CA HIS A 46 -1.54 -7.22 -10.52
C HIS A 46 -3.03 -6.93 -10.38
N THR A 47 -3.34 -5.65 -10.38
CA THR A 47 -4.70 -5.11 -10.48
C THR A 47 -4.76 -4.25 -11.73
N GLU A 48 -5.94 -3.77 -12.10
CA GLU A 48 -6.10 -2.78 -13.18
C GLU A 48 -5.38 -1.45 -12.85
N LEU A 49 -4.92 -1.29 -11.61
CA LEU A 49 -4.17 -0.13 -11.14
C LEU A 49 -2.67 -0.43 -11.08
N SER A 50 -1.96 -0.11 -12.16
CA SER A 50 -0.49 -0.26 -12.26
C SER A 50 0.23 1.10 -12.19
N GLY A 51 1.30 1.20 -11.39
CA GLY A 51 2.28 2.31 -11.43
C GLY A 51 2.71 2.89 -10.07
N ARG A 52 4.02 3.20 -9.94
CA ARG A 52 4.62 3.93 -8.81
C ARG A 52 4.09 5.39 -8.80
N GLY A 53 3.39 5.78 -7.74
CA GLY A 53 3.09 7.19 -7.46
C GLY A 53 1.76 7.77 -7.96
N ARG A 54 0.76 6.97 -8.39
CA ARG A 54 -0.55 7.53 -8.78
C ARG A 54 -1.59 7.47 -7.66
N GLY A 55 -2.18 8.64 -7.40
CA GLY A 55 -3.47 8.86 -6.74
C GLY A 55 -3.65 8.17 -5.39
N ARG A 56 -3.27 8.85 -4.29
CA ARG A 56 -3.51 8.37 -2.92
C ARG A 56 -4.91 7.78 -2.73
N LYS A 57 -5.97 8.34 -3.34
CA LYS A 57 -7.35 7.81 -3.27
C LYS A 57 -7.57 6.50 -4.02
N GLU A 58 -7.14 6.42 -5.27
CA GLU A 58 -7.46 5.29 -6.14
C GLU A 58 -6.84 4.00 -5.59
N ARG A 59 -5.65 4.10 -4.98
CA ARG A 59 -5.05 2.98 -4.24
C ARG A 59 -5.93 2.50 -3.08
N TYR A 60 -6.49 3.38 -2.24
CA TYR A 60 -7.38 2.93 -1.15
C TYR A 60 -8.69 2.34 -1.68
N TYR A 61 -9.25 2.90 -2.76
CA TYR A 61 -10.42 2.30 -3.40
C TYR A 61 -10.09 0.91 -3.95
N ASP A 62 -8.92 0.73 -4.55
CA ASP A 62 -8.50 -0.56 -5.08
C ASP A 62 -8.17 -1.57 -3.97
N VAL A 63 -7.57 -1.13 -2.85
CA VAL A 63 -7.39 -1.96 -1.64
C VAL A 63 -8.74 -2.44 -1.08
N ILE A 64 -9.79 -1.62 -1.18
CA ILE A 64 -11.14 -2.00 -0.76
C ILE A 64 -11.77 -2.98 -1.77
N LYS A 65 -11.60 -2.73 -3.07
CA LYS A 65 -12.18 -3.55 -4.15
C LYS A 65 -11.47 -4.92 -4.29
N ASN A 66 -10.16 -4.94 -4.06
CA ASN A 66 -9.26 -6.07 -4.29
C ASN A 66 -8.43 -6.35 -3.02
N PRO A 67 -9.03 -6.69 -1.88
CA PRO A 67 -8.32 -6.79 -0.60
C PRO A 67 -7.19 -7.83 -0.59
N ASP A 68 -7.33 -8.91 -1.36
CA ASP A 68 -6.35 -9.99 -1.48
C ASP A 68 -5.18 -9.67 -2.43
N SER A 69 -5.27 -8.56 -3.17
CA SER A 69 -4.20 -8.07 -4.05
C SER A 69 -3.22 -7.16 -3.31
N TYR A 70 -3.45 -6.90 -2.01
CA TYR A 70 -2.61 -6.03 -1.20
C TYR A 70 -2.20 -6.67 0.13
N ARG A 71 -0.95 -6.44 0.52
CA ARG A 71 -0.44 -6.72 1.86
C ARG A 71 -0.04 -5.42 2.56
N LEU A 72 -0.22 -5.40 3.88
CA LEU A 72 0.24 -4.31 4.72
C LEU A 72 1.67 -4.62 5.16
N LEU A 73 2.64 -3.82 4.72
CA LEU A 73 4.07 -4.05 4.95
C LEU A 73 4.74 -2.81 5.51
N CYS A 74 5.84 -2.97 6.26
CA CYS A 74 6.71 -1.85 6.57
C CYS A 74 7.55 -1.46 5.34
N PRO A 75 8.14 -0.25 5.29
CA PRO A 75 8.88 0.24 4.12
C PRO A 75 10.02 -0.69 3.68
N PHE A 76 10.66 -1.38 4.64
CA PHE A 76 11.71 -2.35 4.35
C PHE A 76 11.18 -3.56 3.56
N HIS A 77 10.12 -4.21 4.06
CA HIS A 77 9.54 -5.39 3.39
C HIS A 77 8.78 -5.02 2.12
N HIS A 78 8.22 -3.81 2.06
CA HIS A 78 7.62 -3.28 0.84
C HIS A 78 8.67 -3.14 -0.26
N LYS A 79 9.83 -2.55 0.06
CA LYS A 79 10.95 -2.47 -0.88
C LYS A 79 11.48 -3.84 -1.28
N LEU A 80 11.64 -4.76 -0.33
CA LEU A 80 12.10 -6.12 -0.64
C LEU A 80 11.17 -6.83 -1.64
N MET A 81 9.85 -6.67 -1.47
CA MET A 81 8.86 -7.23 -2.38
C MET A 81 8.91 -6.57 -3.76
N ASP A 82 9.08 -5.25 -3.83
CA ASP A 82 9.28 -4.53 -5.09
C ASP A 82 10.55 -5.04 -5.81
N ASP A 83 11.68 -5.15 -5.08
CA ASP A 83 12.96 -5.61 -5.62
C ASP A 83 12.88 -7.07 -6.11
N GLU A 84 12.15 -7.95 -5.40
CA GLU A 84 11.89 -9.34 -5.82
C GLU A 84 11.00 -9.41 -7.08
N ALA A 85 10.01 -8.52 -7.20
CA ALA A 85 9.15 -8.44 -8.38
C ALA A 85 9.96 -8.01 -9.61
N ASP A 86 10.76 -6.94 -9.47
CA ASP A 86 11.64 -6.44 -10.53
C ASP A 86 12.66 -7.50 -10.97
N ALA A 87 13.21 -8.30 -10.03
CA ALA A 87 14.15 -9.37 -10.34
C ALA A 87 13.51 -10.50 -11.16
N ARG A 88 12.26 -10.88 -10.86
CA ARG A 88 11.55 -11.93 -11.60
C ARG A 88 11.18 -11.51 -13.02
N GLU A 89 10.83 -10.24 -13.22
CA GLU A 89 10.55 -9.71 -14.56
C GLU A 89 11.81 -9.59 -15.43
N ALA A 90 13.00 -9.48 -14.83
CA ALA A 90 14.27 -9.45 -15.57
C ALA A 90 14.72 -10.83 -16.09
N GLU A 91 14.10 -11.92 -15.63
CA GLU A 91 14.42 -13.31 -16.02
C GLU A 91 13.44 -13.90 -17.07
N GLU A 92 12.37 -13.18 -17.43
CA GLU A 92 11.41 -13.53 -18.51
C GLU A 92 11.73 -12.81 -19.83
#